data_AF-A0A8X8KD81-F1
#
_entry.id   AF-A0A8X8KD81-F1
#
_cell.length_a   1.000
_cell.length_b   1.000
_cell.length_c   1.000
_cell.angle_alpha   90.00
_cell.angle_beta   90.00
_cell.angle_gamma   90.00
#
_symmetry.space_group_name_H-M   'P 1'
#
loop_
_entity.id
_entity.type
_entity.pdbx_description
1 polymer ?
#
loop_
_entity_poly.entity_id
_entity_poly.type
_entity_poly.pdbx_seq_one_letter_code
_entity_poly.pdbx_strand_id
1 'polypeptide(L)'
;LYRSVQEKLFVLPDATLVYPAHDYQHRHVSSIAQEKERNPRLAGKSSAEFQAIMADLKLAHPQKMAYAVPANLACGQCPEDIPETLRRLCDPSFQGG
;
A
#
# COMPACT_ATOMS: atom_id res chain seq x y z
N LEU A 1 5.97 -6.16 -8.03
CA LEU A 1 4.97 -6.49 -6.99
C LEU A 1 4.62 -7.97 -6.95
N TYR A 2 3.95 -8.52 -7.97
CA TYR A 2 3.49 -9.92 -8.01
C TYR A 2 4.54 -10.93 -7.52
N ARG A 3 5.73 -10.93 -8.15
CA ARG A 3 6.84 -11.81 -7.79
C ARG A 3 7.22 -11.73 -6.31
N SER A 4 7.29 -10.52 -5.76
CA SER A 4 7.61 -10.30 -4.35
C SER A 4 6.57 -10.93 -3.42
N VAL A 5 5.28 -10.83 -3.77
CA VAL A 5 4.23 -11.46 -2.96
C VAL A 5 4.32 -12.99 -3.05
N GLN A 6 4.44 -13.54 -4.25
CA GLN A 6 4.49 -14.99 -4.45
C GLN A 6 5.75 -15.63 -3.83
N GLU A 7 6.92 -15.06 -4.07
CA GLU A 7 8.20 -15.67 -3.68
C GLU A 7 8.66 -15.31 -2.27
N LYS A 8 8.13 -14.24 -1.67
CA LYS A 8 8.57 -13.78 -0.34
C LYS A 8 7.49 -13.80 0.73
N LEU A 9 6.23 -13.52 0.38
CA LEU A 9 5.14 -13.49 1.36
C LEU A 9 4.37 -14.82 1.37
N PHE A 10 3.97 -15.35 0.22
CA PHE A 10 3.18 -16.58 0.15
C PHE A 10 4.00 -17.84 0.45
N VAL A 11 5.31 -17.73 0.57
CA VAL A 11 6.19 -18.79 1.11
C VAL A 11 6.19 -18.84 2.64
N LEU A 12 5.67 -17.82 3.33
CA LEU A 12 5.56 -17.82 4.79
C LEU A 12 4.49 -18.82 5.27
N PRO A 13 4.54 -19.27 6.54
CA PRO A 13 3.53 -20.16 7.10
C PRO A 13 2.12 -19.58 7.00
N ASP A 14 1.14 -20.43 6.75
CA ASP A 14 -0.26 -20.04 6.51
C ASP A 14 -0.90 -19.28 7.68
N ALA A 15 -0.45 -19.53 8.91
CA ALA A 15 -0.89 -18.83 10.12
C ALA A 15 -0.27 -17.43 10.29
N THR A 16 0.69 -17.04 9.45
CA THR A 16 1.33 -15.72 9.52
C THR A 16 0.29 -14.63 9.27
N LEU A 17 0.18 -13.68 10.20
CA LEU A 17 -0.72 -12.54 10.09
C LEU A 17 -0.17 -11.49 9.13
N VAL A 18 -1.07 -10.91 8.35
CA VAL A 18 -0.80 -9.84 7.39
C VAL A 18 -1.49 -8.58 7.90
N TYR A 19 -0.67 -7.58 8.26
CA TYR A 19 -1.13 -6.25 8.65
C TYR A 19 -0.90 -5.28 7.49
N PRO A 20 -1.96 -4.89 6.76
CA PRO A 20 -1.81 -4.01 5.60
C PRO A 20 -1.50 -2.58 6.06
N ALA A 21 -0.64 -1.87 5.31
CA ALA A 21 -0.35 -0.46 5.57
C ALA A 21 -1.57 0.46 5.36
N HIS A 22 -2.48 0.06 4.46
CA HIS A 22 -3.70 0.76 4.17
C HIS A 22 -4.86 -0.21 4.02
N ASP A 23 -6.02 0.21 4.51
CA ASP A 23 -7.25 -0.52 4.35
C ASP A 23 -8.39 0.45 4.00
N TYR A 24 -9.06 0.14 2.90
CA TYR A 24 -10.18 0.92 2.37
C TYR A 24 -11.52 0.20 2.54
N GLN A 25 -11.52 -0.98 3.17
CA GLN A 25 -12.69 -1.85 3.32
C GLN A 25 -12.90 -2.32 4.77
N HIS A 26 -12.29 -1.65 5.75
CA HIS A 26 -12.38 -1.97 7.18
C HIS A 26 -11.95 -3.41 7.51
N ARG A 27 -10.97 -3.95 6.78
CA ARG A 27 -10.24 -5.19 7.09
C ARG A 27 -8.88 -4.86 7.69
N HIS A 28 -8.78 -5.04 9.00
CA HIS A 28 -7.62 -4.60 9.79
C HIS A 28 -6.48 -5.63 9.84
N VAL A 29 -6.77 -6.92 9.65
CA VAL A 29 -5.78 -8.00 9.66
C VAL A 29 -6.29 -9.19 8.83
N SER A 30 -5.39 -9.88 8.13
CA SER A 30 -5.65 -11.17 7.49
C SER A 30 -4.51 -12.16 7.78
N SER A 31 -4.51 -13.34 7.15
CA SER A 31 -3.40 -14.30 7.19
C SER A 31 -2.94 -14.69 5.79
N ILE A 32 -1.74 -15.27 5.68
CA ILE A 32 -1.21 -15.78 4.40
C ILE A 32 -2.17 -16.79 3.76
N ALA A 33 -2.79 -17.70 4.53
CA ALA A 33 -3.81 -18.59 4.01
C ALA A 33 -5.02 -17.83 3.41
N GLN A 34 -5.52 -16.82 4.12
CA GLN A 34 -6.66 -16.03 3.65
C GLN A 34 -6.34 -15.27 2.37
N GLU A 35 -5.14 -14.70 2.25
CA GLU A 35 -4.71 -13.99 1.03
C GLU A 35 -4.50 -14.94 -0.15
N LYS A 36 -3.92 -16.13 0.07
CA LYS A 36 -3.78 -17.17 -0.97
C LYS A 36 -5.14 -17.64 -1.51
N GLU A 37 -6.14 -17.73 -0.64
CA GLU A 37 -7.48 -18.21 -1.00
C GLU A 37 -8.33 -17.09 -1.65
N ARG A 38 -8.32 -15.89 -1.08
CA ARG A 38 -9.38 -14.89 -1.33
C ARG A 38 -8.92 -13.63 -2.05
N ASN A 39 -7.61 -13.38 -2.18
CA ASN A 39 -7.15 -12.12 -2.75
C ASN A 39 -7.52 -12.04 -4.25
N PRO A 40 -8.43 -11.14 -4.67
CA PRO A 40 -8.98 -11.15 -6.01
C PRO A 40 -7.94 -10.83 -7.10
N ARG A 41 -6.79 -10.27 -6.72
CA ARG A 41 -5.72 -9.88 -7.63
C ARG A 41 -4.59 -10.91 -7.69
N LEU A 42 -4.46 -11.77 -6.67
CA LEU A 42 -3.28 -12.64 -6.49
C LEU A 42 -3.61 -14.12 -6.37
N ALA A 43 -4.76 -14.47 -5.77
CA ALA A 43 -5.16 -15.85 -5.52
C ALA A 43 -5.37 -16.61 -6.84
N GLY A 44 -4.54 -17.64 -7.07
CA GLY A 44 -4.59 -18.47 -8.27
C GLY A 44 -4.32 -17.73 -9.59
N LYS A 45 -3.79 -16.50 -9.55
CA LYS A 45 -3.51 -15.69 -10.74
C LYS A 45 -2.07 -15.88 -11.20
N SER A 46 -1.86 -15.98 -12.50
CA SER A 46 -0.54 -15.87 -13.12
C SER A 46 -0.04 -14.43 -13.11
N SER A 47 1.26 -14.25 -13.36
CA SER A 47 1.87 -12.92 -13.50
C SER A 47 1.23 -12.08 -14.63
N ALA A 48 0.80 -12.72 -15.71
CA ALA A 48 0.15 -12.06 -16.84
C ALA A 48 -1.27 -11.60 -16.50
N GLU A 49 -2.07 -12.45 -15.85
CA GLU A 49 -3.41 -12.08 -15.37
C GLU A 49 -3.35 -10.96 -14.34
N PHE A 50 -2.39 -11.02 -13.40
CA PHE A 50 -2.16 -9.94 -12.44
C PHE A 50 -1.85 -8.61 -13.15
N GLN A 51 -0.97 -8.63 -14.15
CA GLN A 51 -0.63 -7.42 -14.92
C GLN A 51 -1.86 -6.86 -15.65
N ALA A 52 -2.66 -7.71 -16.29
CA ALA A 52 -3.88 -7.31 -16.96
C ALA A 52 -4.89 -6.67 -15.98
N ILE A 53 -5.13 -7.32 -14.83
CA ILE A 53 -6.01 -6.79 -13.77
C ILE A 53 -5.53 -5.42 -13.31
N MET A 54 -4.23 -5.27 -13.02
CA MET A 54 -3.68 -4.02 -12.50
C MET A 54 -3.66 -2.89 -13.54
N ALA A 55 -3.46 -3.22 -14.82
CA ALA A 55 -3.47 -2.24 -15.90
C ALA A 55 -4.87 -1.70 -16.22
N ASP A 56 -5.92 -2.51 -15.99
CA ASP A 56 -7.31 -2.10 -16.20
C ASP A 56 -7.85 -1.20 -15.06
N LEU A 57 -7.14 -1.11 -13.93
CA LEU A 57 -7.53 -0.22 -12.85
C LEU A 57 -7.38 1.25 -13.27
N LYS A 58 -8.51 1.92 -13.50
CA LYS A 58 -8.59 3.38 -13.75
C LYS A 58 -8.39 4.17 -12.46
N LEU A 59 -7.18 4.14 -11.92
CA LEU A 59 -6.83 4.80 -10.66
C LEU A 59 -6.60 6.30 -10.89
N ALA A 60 -7.22 7.12 -10.04
CA ALA A 60 -6.89 8.53 -9.96
C ALA A 60 -5.47 8.73 -9.41
N HIS A 61 -4.81 9.81 -9.82
CA HIS A 61 -3.52 10.19 -9.26
C HIS A 61 -3.65 10.46 -7.75
N PRO A 62 -2.79 9.89 -6.89
CA PRO A 62 -2.89 10.11 -5.45
C PRO A 62 -2.69 11.59 -5.09
N GLN A 63 -3.68 12.17 -4.40
CA GLN A 63 -3.74 13.62 -4.14
C GLN A 63 -2.52 14.18 -3.41
N LYS A 64 -1.87 13.38 -2.56
CA LYS A 64 -0.75 13.80 -1.70
C LYS A 64 0.64 13.44 -2.25
N MET A 65 0.74 12.81 -3.43
CA MET A 65 1.99 12.23 -3.93
C MET A 65 3.10 13.29 -4.10
N ALA A 66 2.77 14.46 -4.65
CA ALA A 66 3.72 15.54 -4.91
C ALA A 66 4.44 16.06 -3.64
N TYR A 67 3.84 15.86 -2.47
CA TYR A 67 4.39 16.33 -1.19
C TYR A 67 4.92 15.17 -0.34
N ALA A 68 4.21 14.04 -0.32
CA ALA A 68 4.61 12.86 0.46
C ALA A 68 5.90 12.23 -0.07
N VAL A 69 6.13 12.19 -1.38
CA VAL A 69 7.34 11.58 -1.94
C VAL A 69 8.60 12.37 -1.57
N PRO A 70 8.68 13.70 -1.82
CA PRO A 70 9.84 14.49 -1.38
C PRO A 70 10.06 14.44 0.13
N ALA A 71 8.99 14.55 0.93
CA ALA A 71 9.09 14.51 2.39
C ALA A 71 9.65 13.16 2.87
N ASN A 72 9.16 12.04 2.32
CA ASN A 72 9.64 10.71 2.70
C ASN A 72 11.11 10.49 2.30
N LEU A 73 11.55 11.03 1.15
CA LEU A 73 12.96 11.00 0.74
C LEU A 73 13.86 11.83 1.68
N ALA A 74 13.32 12.90 2.26
CA ALA A 74 13.97 13.75 3.25
C ALA A 74 13.69 13.31 4.70
N CYS A 75 13.32 12.05 4.93
CA CYS A 75 13.06 11.49 6.27
C CYS A 75 12.00 12.25 7.08
N GLY A 76 10.91 12.66 6.42
CA GLY A 76 9.77 13.35 7.06
C GLY A 76 9.91 14.87 7.12
N GLN A 77 10.97 15.46 6.54
CA GLN A 77 11.10 16.92 6.47
C GLN A 77 10.00 17.54 5.60
N CYS A 78 9.37 18.59 6.11
CA CYS A 78 8.30 19.29 5.42
C CYS A 78 8.86 20.08 4.22
N PRO A 79 8.28 19.96 3.01
CA PRO A 79 8.62 20.82 1.89
C PRO A 79 8.29 22.29 2.18
N GLU A 80 9.16 23.22 1.79
CA GLU A 80 8.97 24.66 2.03
C GLU A 80 7.76 25.25 1.29
N ASP A 81 7.39 24.65 0.15
CA ASP A 81 6.34 25.10 -0.77
C ASP A 81 4.99 24.36 -0.60
N ILE A 82 4.76 23.73 0.56
CA ILE A 82 3.50 23.01 0.82
C ILE A 82 2.31 24.00 0.94
N PRO A 83 1.17 23.75 0.25
CA PRO A 83 -0.03 24.55 0.39
C PRO A 83 -0.54 24.60 1.84
N GLU A 84 -1.15 25.73 2.24
CA GLU A 84 -1.71 25.89 3.59
C GLU A 84 -2.74 24.81 3.97
N THR A 85 -3.52 24.34 3.01
CA THR A 85 -4.48 23.24 3.20
C THR A 85 -3.82 21.90 3.53
N LEU A 86 -2.55 21.73 3.20
CA LEU A 86 -1.76 20.52 3.41
C LEU A 86 -0.69 20.69 4.49
N ARG A 87 -0.50 21.90 5.04
CA ARG A 87 0.46 22.19 6.13
C ARG A 87 0.29 21.28 7.35
N ARG A 88 -0.95 20.86 7.64
CA ARG A 88 -1.25 19.91 8.72
C ARG A 88 -0.57 18.55 8.53
N LEU A 89 -0.24 18.16 7.30
CA LEU A 89 0.54 16.94 7.05
C LEU A 89 1.96 17.07 7.60
N CYS A 90 2.50 18.26 7.80
CA CYS A 90 3.82 18.47 8.37
C CYS A 90 3.82 18.56 9.90
N ASP A 91 2.66 18.44 10.54
CA ASP A 91 2.55 18.39 11.99
C ASP A 91 2.99 17.00 12.49
N PRO A 92 4.08 16.90 13.28
CA PRO A 92 4.55 15.62 13.81
C PRO A 92 3.47 14.89 14.64
N SER A 93 2.57 15.64 15.30
CA SER A 93 1.48 15.06 16.08
C SER A 93 0.37 14.43 15.23
N PHE A 94 0.27 14.84 13.95
CA PHE A 94 -0.72 14.33 13.01
C PHE A 94 -0.21 13.10 12.23
N GLN A 95 1.12 12.91 12.12
CA GLN A 95 1.72 11.77 11.42
C GLN A 95 1.85 10.49 12.27
N GLY A 96 1.41 10.54 13.54
CA GLY A 96 1.46 9.41 14.46
C GLY A 96 2.59 9.53 15.48
N GLY A 97 2.24 10.14 16.62
CA GLY A 97 2.92 9.95 17.91
C GLY A 97 2.03 9.15 18.84
#